data_AF-A0A0F9JD98-F1
#
_entry.id   AF-A0A0F9JD98-F1
#
_cell.length_a   1.000
_cell.length_b   1.000
_cell.length_c   1.000
_cell.angle_alpha   90.00
_cell.angle_beta   90.00
_cell.angle_gamma   90.00
#
_symmetry.space_group_name_H-M   'P 1'
#
loop_
_entity.id
_entity.type
_entity.pdbx_description
1 polymer ?
#
loop_
_entity_poly.entity_id
_entity_poly.type
_entity_poly.pdbx_seq_one_letter_code
_entity_poly.pdbx_strand_id
1 'polypeptide(L)' 'LKDKDQTAGGLTCQHCGETGSDVETESIHVGGPGYVKYDYCQDERACWTRWDKQNDLTGWNLEVGIR' A
#
# COMPACT_ATOMS: atom_id res chain seq x y z
N LEU A 1 2.85 -25.86 4.66
CA LEU A 1 2.97 -25.17 5.96
C LEU A 1 2.47 -23.75 5.71
N LYS A 2 1.21 -23.48 6.06
CA LYS A 2 0.61 -22.14 5.98
C LYS A 2 0.83 -21.54 7.36
N ASP A 3 1.80 -20.65 7.47
CA ASP A 3 2.13 -19.98 8.72
C ASP A 3 0.91 -19.19 9.20
N LYS A 4 0.32 -19.69 10.28
CA LYS A 4 -0.83 -19.12 10.98
C LYS A 4 -0.35 -18.07 11.99
N ASP A 5 0.31 -17.03 11.49
CA ASP A 5 0.65 -15.85 12.30
C ASP A 5 -0.09 -14.61 11.79
N GLN A 6 -1.39 -14.78 11.49
CA GLN A 6 -2.30 -13.63 11.47
C GLN A 6 -2.63 -13.30 12.92
N THR A 7 -1.70 -12.60 13.55
CA THR A 7 -1.90 -11.86 14.80
C THR A 7 -3.24 -11.12 14.71
N ALA A 8 -4.00 -11.08 15.80
CA ALA A 8 -5.38 -10.59 15.85
C ALA A 8 -5.59 -9.08 15.54
N GLY A 9 -4.59 -8.41 14.95
CA GLY A 9 -4.71 -7.12 14.28
C GLY A 9 -4.31 -7.29 12.82
N GLY A 10 -5.17 -6.88 11.88
CA GLY A 10 -4.93 -7.05 10.44
C GLY A 10 -3.57 -6.49 9.97
N LEU A 11 -3.15 -6.90 8.77
CA LEU A 11 -1.95 -6.33 8.13
C LEU A 11 -2.17 -4.84 7.86
N THR A 12 -1.08 -4.05 7.93
CA THR A 12 -1.10 -2.61 7.67
C THR A 12 -0.30 -2.31 6.41
N CYS A 13 -0.95 -1.68 5.43
CA CYS A 13 -0.32 -1.30 4.19
C CYS A 13 0.80 -0.28 4.46
N GLN A 14 2.01 -0.58 3.97
CA GLN A 14 3.18 0.29 4.13
C GLN A 14 3.13 1.55 3.26
N HIS A 15 2.24 1.61 2.27
CA HIS A 15 2.05 2.78 1.42
C HIS A 15 1.05 3.78 2.03
N CYS A 16 -0.22 3.37 2.20
CA CYS A 16 -1.29 4.28 2.62
C CYS A 16 -1.69 4.16 4.10
N GLY A 17 -1.08 3.24 4.86
CA GLY A 17 -1.37 3.04 6.29
C GLY A 17 -2.72 2.40 6.61
N GLU A 18 -3.45 1.87 5.63
CA GLU A 18 -4.71 1.14 5.87
C GLU A 18 -4.43 -0.17 6.61
N THR A 19 -5.23 -0.50 7.62
CA THR A 19 -5.21 -1.82 8.29
C THR A 19 -6.46 -2.59 7.93
N GLY A 20 -6.32 -3.82 7.41
CA GLY A 20 -7.51 -4.62 7.11
C GLY A 20 -7.27 -5.86 6.27
N SER A 21 -8.37 -6.50 5.87
CA SER A 21 -8.38 -7.70 5.02
C SER A 21 -7.97 -7.44 3.57
N ASP A 22 -7.91 -6.17 3.17
CA ASP A 22 -7.46 -5.73 1.84
C ASP A 22 -5.92 -5.63 1.77
N VAL A 23 -5.21 -5.90 2.87
CA VAL A 23 -3.75 -5.83 2.91
C VAL A 23 -3.16 -7.24 2.84
N GLU A 24 -2.20 -7.45 1.94
CA GLU A 24 -1.46 -8.70 1.77
C GLU A 24 0.04 -8.47 1.84
N THR A 25 0.80 -9.54 2.14
CA THR A 25 2.26 -9.53 2.13
C THR A 25 2.77 -10.12 0.83
N GLU A 26 3.53 -9.34 0.04
CA GLU A 26 4.29 -9.82 -1.11
C GLU A 26 5.79 -9.91 -0.77
N SER A 27 6.53 -10.79 -1.46
CA SER A 27 8.00 -10.83 -1.40
C SER A 27 8.60 -10.20 -2.65
N ILE A 28 9.16 -9.00 -2.52
CA ILE A 28 9.72 -8.22 -3.63
C ILE A 28 11.24 -8.41 -3.69
N HIS A 29 11.78 -8.71 -4.87
CA HIS A 29 13.24 -8.79 -5.07
C HIS A 29 13.84 -7.39 -5.25
N VAL A 30 14.70 -6.97 -4.32
CA VAL A 30 15.28 -5.60 -4.27
C VAL A 30 16.78 -5.57 -4.60
N GLY A 31 17.27 -6.58 -5.32
CA GLY A 31 18.69 -6.68 -5.69
C GLY A 31 19.54 -7.19 -4.53
N GLY A 32 20.76 -6.65 -4.34
CA GLY A 32 21.76 -7.15 -3.38
C GLY A 32 21.26 -7.81 -2.08
N PRO A 33 20.36 -7.19 -1.29
CA PRO A 33 19.82 -7.78 -0.05
C PRO A 33 18.84 -8.95 -0.24
N GLY A 34 18.51 -9.32 -1.47
CA GLY A 34 17.61 -10.41 -1.83
C GLY A 34 16.15 -9.99 -1.89
N TYR A 35 15.29 -10.71 -1.17
CA TYR A 35 13.85 -10.47 -1.14
C TYR A 35 13.47 -9.77 0.16
N VAL A 36 12.60 -8.76 0.07
CA VAL A 36 11.97 -8.12 1.23
C VAL A 36 10.49 -8.42 1.24
N LYS A 37 9.91 -8.54 2.43
CA LYS A 37 8.46 -8.61 2.60
C LYS A 37 7.89 -7.20 2.54
N TYR A 38 6.83 -7.02 1.77
CA TYR A 38 6.14 -5.76 1.60
C TYR A 38 4.63 -5.95 1.79
N ASP A 39 4.04 -5.21 2.73
CA ASP A 39 2.60 -5.26 2.99
C ASP A 39 1.90 -4.17 2.16
N TYR A 40 1.04 -4.58 1.23
CA TYR A 40 0.39 -3.72 0.24
C TYR A 40 -1.13 -3.93 0.21
N CYS A 41 -1.89 -2.91 -0.17
CA CYS A 41 -3.33 -3.07 -0.42
C CYS A 41 -3.55 -3.76 -1.77
N GLN A 42 -4.49 -4.72 -1.85
CA GLN A 42 -4.91 -5.30 -3.12
C GLN A 42 -5.63 -4.28 -4.00
N ASP A 43 -6.44 -3.39 -3.41
CA ASP A 43 -6.98 -2.23 -4.12
C ASP A 43 -5.97 -1.07 -4.16
N GLU A 44 -5.09 -1.12 -5.17
CA GLU A 44 -4.12 -0.06 -5.43
C GLU A 44 -4.79 1.31 -5.63
N ARG A 45 -5.95 1.37 -6.28
CA ARG A 45 -6.64 2.65 -6.54
C ARG A 45 -7.12 3.28 -5.24
N ALA A 46 -7.71 2.49 -4.34
CA ALA A 46 -8.10 2.95 -3.01
C ALA A 46 -6.87 3.33 -2.18
N CYS A 47 -5.78 2.56 -2.28
CA CYS A 47 -4.49 2.85 -1.64
C CYS A 47 -3.96 4.24 -2.01
N TRP A 48 -3.83 4.52 -3.31
CA TRP A 48 -3.39 5.82 -3.83
C TRP A 48 -4.35 6.95 -3.44
N THR A 49 -5.66 6.72 -3.50
CA THR A 49 -6.65 7.73 -3.08
C THR A 49 -6.49 8.11 -1.60
N ARG A 50 -6.25 7.13 -0.72
CA ARG A 50 -5.97 7.38 0.71
C ARG A 50 -4.67 8.15 0.88
N TRP A 51 -3.62 7.77 0.16
CA TRP A 51 -2.30 8.43 0.22
C TRP A 51 -2.36 9.87 -0.28
N ASP A 52 -3.02 10.12 -1.41
CA ASP A 52 -3.23 11.46 -1.96
C ASP A 52 -3.96 12.37 -0.97
N LYS A 53 -4.97 11.84 -0.28
CA LYS A 53 -5.69 12.57 0.77
C LYS A 53 -4.79 12.87 1.98
N GLN A 54 -3.91 11.95 2.38
CA GLN A 54 -2.98 12.14 3.49
C GLN A 54 -1.89 13.18 3.18
N ASN A 55 -1.51 13.30 1.90
CA ASN A 55 -0.45 14.19 1.44
C ASN A 55 -0.98 15.47 0.77
N ASP A 56 -2.30 15.72 0.84
CA ASP A 56 -2.98 16.87 0.22
C ASP A 56 -2.72 17.00 -1.29
N LEU A 57 -2.56 15.86 -1.97
CA LEU A 57 -2.27 15.81 -3.41
C LEU A 57 -3.53 15.74 -4.27
N THR A 58 -4.71 15.69 -3.65
CA THR A 58 -6.00 15.67 -4.35
C THR A 58 -6.24 16.93 -5.22
N GLY A 59 -5.45 17.99 -5.02
CA GLY A 59 -5.50 19.23 -5.80
C GLY A 59 -4.73 19.23 -7.13
N TRP A 60 -3.78 18.31 -7.36
CA TRP A 60 -2.92 18.36 -8.57
C TRP A 60 -3.61 17.92 -9.87
N ASN A 61 -4.84 17.38 -9.79
CA ASN A 61 -5.65 17.05 -10.97
C ASN A 61 -6.44 18.22 -11.56
N LEU A 62 -6.35 19.45 -11.00
CA LEU A 62 -7.05 20.61 -11.56
C LEU A 62 -6.14 21.69 -12.22
N GLU A 63 -4.81 21.60 -12.08
CA GLU A 63 -3.90 22.64 -12.62
C GLU A 63 -3.09 22.23 -13.85
N VAL A 64 -3.06 20.94 -14.25
CA VAL A 64 -2.59 20.55 -15.59
C VAL A 64 -3.74 20.54 -16.59
N GLY A 65 -4.43 21.67 -16.64
CA GLY A 65 -5.21 22.05 -17.81
C GLY A 65 -4.27 22.25 -18.98
N ILE A 66 -4.16 21.24 -19.83
CA ILE A 66 -3.66 21.38 -21.19
C ILE A 66 -4.48 22.50 -21.84
N ARG A 67 -3.83 23.66 -22.05
CA ARG A 67 -4.17 24.61 -23.10
C ARG A 67 -3.20 24.43 -24.24
#